data_AF-A0A753CPB5-F1
#
_entry.id   AF-A0A753CPB5-F1
#
_cell.length_a   1.000
_cell.length_b   1.000
_cell.length_c   1.000
_cell.angle_alpha   90.00
_cell.angle_beta   90.00
_cell.angle_gamma   90.00
#
_symmetry.space_group_name_H-M   'P 1'
#
loop_
_entity.id
_entity.type
_entity.pdbx_description
1 polymer ?
#
loop_
_entity_poly.entity_id
_entity_poly.type
_entity_poly.pdbx_seq_one_letter_code
_entity_poly.pdbx_strand_id
1 'polypeptide(L)'
;MSKELLMERISRFDLQDQGVEILLALDSFIVNEPLNVRQLKMHAKLMKNTLSTKGIVVKTTQSQELVASFHGFKDWRNAVEQLGSSES
;
A
#
# COMPACT_ATOMS: atom_id res chain seq x y z
N MET A 1 4.21 -0.90 12.17
CA MET A 1 3.89 0.01 11.04
C MET A 1 4.90 1.15 11.03
N SER A 2 5.78 1.24 10.03
CA SER A 2 6.66 2.41 9.90
C SER A 2 5.88 3.53 9.24
N LYS A 3 5.22 4.35 10.07
CA LYS A 3 4.49 5.55 9.63
C LYS A 3 5.39 6.47 8.79
N GLU A 4 6.70 6.46 9.06
CA GLU A 4 7.71 7.24 8.34
C GLU A 4 7.86 6.82 6.87
N LEU A 5 7.96 5.52 6.58
CA LEU A 5 8.07 5.03 5.19
C LEU A 5 6.84 5.41 4.35
N LEU A 6 5.65 5.29 4.95
CA LEU A 6 4.41 5.66 4.26
C LEU A 6 4.35 7.16 3.99
N MET A 7 4.69 8.00 4.98
CA MET A 7 4.69 9.46 4.79
C MET A 7 5.75 9.90 3.77
N GLU A 8 6.92 9.27 3.73
CA GLU A 8 7.94 9.50 2.70
C GLU A 8 7.38 9.20 1.30
N ARG A 9 6.67 8.07 1.13
CA ARG A 9 6.06 7.71 -0.15
C ARG A 9 4.93 8.66 -0.55
N ILE A 10 4.07 9.05 0.39
CA ILE A 10 3.02 10.05 0.14
C ILE A 10 3.64 11.36 -0.34
N SER A 11 4.70 11.84 0.33
CA SER A 11 5.40 13.05 -0.08
C SER A 11 6.09 12.92 -1.43
N ARG A 12 6.73 11.78 -1.71
CA ARG A 12 7.42 11.53 -2.98
C ARG A 12 6.47 11.50 -4.19
N PHE A 13 5.20 11.23 -3.96
CA PHE A 13 4.18 11.14 -5.01
C PHE A 13 3.31 12.40 -5.13
N ASP A 14 3.62 13.46 -4.37
CA ASP A 14 2.81 14.67 -4.28
C ASP A 14 1.34 14.39 -3.89
N LEU A 15 1.14 13.50 -2.91
CA LEU A 15 -0.19 13.06 -2.43
C LEU A 15 -0.53 13.58 -1.02
N GLN A 16 0.20 14.58 -0.50
CA GLN A 16 0.07 15.07 0.86
C GLN A 16 -1.36 15.55 1.15
N ASP A 17 -1.99 16.23 0.19
CA ASP A 17 -3.36 16.74 0.30
C ASP A 17 -4.42 15.63 0.39
N GLN A 18 -4.09 14.39 -0.01
CA GLN A 18 -4.95 13.22 0.08
C GLN A 18 -4.50 12.23 1.17
N GLY A 19 -3.61 12.65 2.08
CA GLY A 19 -3.00 11.77 3.07
C GLY A 19 -4.02 11.08 3.98
N VAL A 20 -5.09 11.79 4.37
CA VAL A 20 -6.16 11.24 5.21
C VAL A 20 -6.91 10.14 4.46
N GLU A 21 -7.30 10.38 3.21
CA GLU A 21 -8.03 9.43 2.39
C GLU A 21 -7.18 8.20 2.06
N ILE A 22 -5.88 8.37 1.87
CA ILE A 22 -4.92 7.29 1.67
C ILE A 22 -4.85 6.41 2.91
N LEU A 23 -4.71 7.00 4.11
CA LEU A 23 -4.69 6.25 5.37
C LEU A 23 -5.99 5.46 5.57
N LEU A 24 -7.13 6.11 5.38
CA LEU A 24 -8.44 5.44 5.49
C LEU A 24 -8.60 4.29 4.48
N ALA A 25 -8.10 4.47 3.25
CA ALA A 25 -8.16 3.42 2.24
C ALA A 25 -7.25 2.23 2.57
N LEU A 26 -6.07 2.48 3.17
CA LEU A 26 -5.15 1.44 3.63
C LEU A 26 -5.71 0.67 4.83
N ASP A 27 -6.24 1.38 5.82
CA ASP A 27 -6.81 0.76 7.04
C ASP A 27 -8.10 -0.03 6.77
N SER A 28 -8.80 0.25 5.67
CA SER A 28 -10.05 -0.45 5.31
C SER A 28 -9.86 -1.92 4.89
N PHE A 29 -8.63 -2.36 4.63
CA PHE A 29 -8.34 -3.70 4.16
C PHE A 29 -7.93 -4.63 5.31
N ILE A 30 -8.73 -5.67 5.55
CA ILE A 30 -8.43 -6.69 6.56
C ILE A 30 -7.38 -7.66 6.01
N VAL A 31 -6.27 -7.78 6.73
CA VAL A 31 -5.21 -8.77 6.47
C VAL A 31 -5.37 -9.95 7.43
N ASN A 32 -5.45 -11.15 6.87
CA ASN A 32 -5.20 -12.38 7.63
C ASN A 32 -3.69 -12.56 7.77
N GLU A 33 -3.22 -12.76 9.01
CA GLU A 33 -1.80 -13.01 9.27
C GLU A 33 -1.46 -14.50 9.13
N PRO A 34 -0.28 -14.84 8.56
CA PRO A 34 0.71 -13.92 8.03
C PRO A 34 0.26 -13.32 6.68
N LEU A 35 0.54 -12.02 6.49
CA LEU A 35 0.39 -11.36 5.20
C LEU A 35 1.11 -12.15 4.09
N ASN A 36 0.45 -12.40 2.96
CA ASN A 36 1.05 -13.05 1.78
C ASN A 36 0.98 -12.15 0.53
N VAL A 37 1.67 -12.57 -0.54
CA VAL A 37 1.76 -11.81 -1.80
C VAL A 37 0.38 -11.57 -2.42
N ARG A 38 -0.55 -12.53 -2.30
CA ARG A 38 -1.91 -12.41 -2.82
C ARG A 38 -2.68 -11.30 -2.10
N GLN A 39 -2.62 -11.28 -0.77
CA GLN A 39 -3.24 -10.24 0.06
C GLN A 39 -2.63 -8.87 -0.21
N LEU A 40 -1.30 -8.79 -0.37
CA LEU A 40 -0.61 -7.54 -0.72
C LEU A 40 -1.11 -6.97 -2.06
N LYS A 41 -1.22 -7.80 -3.10
CA LYS A 41 -1.77 -7.43 -4.42
C LYS A 41 -3.23 -7.00 -4.35
N MET A 42 -4.04 -7.72 -3.58
CA MET A 42 -5.46 -7.42 -3.42
C MET A 42 -5.65 -6.08 -2.69
N HIS A 43 -4.87 -5.83 -1.64
CA HIS A 43 -4.87 -4.57 -0.91
C HIS A 43 -4.53 -3.39 -1.86
N ALA A 44 -3.44 -3.47 -2.61
CA ALA A 44 -3.04 -2.40 -3.54
C ALA A 44 -4.09 -2.10 -4.62
N LYS A 45 -4.82 -3.13 -5.08
CA LYS A 45 -5.92 -2.98 -6.03
C LYS A 45 -7.13 -2.31 -5.38
N LEU A 46 -7.54 -2.76 -4.20
CA LEU A 46 -8.73 -2.23 -3.52
C LEU A 46 -8.52 -0.81 -3.04
N MET A 47 -7.35 -0.50 -2.47
CA MET A 47 -6.97 0.87 -2.07
C MET A 47 -7.07 1.84 -3.25
N LYS A 48 -6.50 1.48 -4.41
CA LYS A 48 -6.61 2.27 -5.65
C LYS A 48 -8.07 2.49 -6.06
N ASN A 49 -8.89 1.45 -6.04
CA ASN A 49 -10.30 1.56 -6.42
C ASN A 49 -11.08 2.46 -5.45
N THR A 50 -10.84 2.33 -4.14
CA THR A 50 -11.46 3.16 -3.09
C THR A 50 -11.09 4.63 -3.24
N LEU A 51 -9.85 4.95 -3.61
CA LEU A 51 -9.45 6.33 -3.89
C LEU A 51 -10.10 6.86 -5.17
N SER A 52 -10.19 6.02 -6.20
CA SER A 52 -10.84 6.37 -7.47
C SER A 52 -12.32 6.73 -7.29
N THR A 53 -13.07 6.07 -6.39
CA THR A 53 -14.47 6.43 -6.12
C THR A 53 -14.63 7.78 -5.43
N LYS A 54 -13.54 8.30 -4.85
CA LYS A 54 -13.45 9.64 -4.24
C LYS A 54 -12.85 10.69 -5.19
N GLY A 55 -12.60 10.34 -6.46
CA GLY A 55 -11.97 11.23 -7.43
C GLY A 55 -10.45 11.37 -7.27
N ILE A 56 -9.82 10.56 -6.41
CA ILE A 56 -8.36 10.59 -6.18
C ILE A 56 -7.70 9.57 -7.11
N VAL A 57 -6.89 10.07 -8.04
CA VAL A 57 -6.23 9.24 -9.05
C VAL A 57 -4.83 8.85 -8.58
N VAL A 58 -4.65 7.57 -8.26
CA VAL A 58 -3.34 6.97 -7.99
C VAL A 58 -2.98 5.93 -9.05
N LYS A 59 -1.73 5.96 -9.52
CA LYS A 59 -1.18 4.97 -10.46
C LYS A 59 -1.04 3.62 -9.77
N THR A 60 -1.05 2.55 -10.55
CA THR A 60 -0.85 1.18 -10.03
C THR A 60 0.46 1.04 -9.26
N THR A 61 1.55 1.63 -9.75
CA THR A 61 2.85 1.61 -9.07
C THR A 61 2.82 2.39 -7.75
N GLN A 62 2.07 3.50 -7.68
CA GLN A 62 1.93 4.28 -6.44
C GLN A 62 1.13 3.48 -5.39
N SER A 63 0.02 2.83 -5.77
CA SER A 63 -0.76 2.06 -4.81
C SER A 63 0.01 0.84 -4.28
N GLN A 64 0.82 0.21 -5.13
CA GLN A 64 1.76 -0.85 -4.73
C GLN A 64 2.78 -0.35 -3.71
N GLU A 65 3.46 0.77 -3.99
CA GLU A 65 4.46 1.35 -3.08
C GLU A 65 3.83 1.80 -1.75
N LEU A 66 2.66 2.43 -1.78
CA LEU A 66 1.95 2.86 -0.57
C LEU A 66 1.56 1.67 0.32
N VAL A 67 1.04 0.60 -0.28
CA VAL A 67 0.70 -0.62 0.47
C VAL A 67 1.94 -1.32 1.01
N ALA A 68 3.02 -1.41 0.24
CA ALA A 68 4.28 -2.00 0.70
C ALA A 68 4.81 -1.23 1.93
N SER A 69 4.88 0.09 1.86
CA SER A 69 5.34 0.93 2.97
C SER A 69 4.41 0.91 4.18
N PHE A 70 3.09 0.82 3.97
CA PHE A 70 2.11 0.64 5.06
C PHE A 70 2.39 -0.65 5.87
N HIS A 71 2.71 -1.75 5.18
CA HIS A 71 3.11 -3.01 5.81
C HIS A 71 4.58 -3.04 6.28
N GLY A 72 5.30 -1.92 6.17
CA GLY A 72 6.67 -1.78 6.68
C GLY A 72 7.77 -2.28 5.72
N PHE A 73 7.43 -2.59 4.47
CA PHE A 73 8.42 -2.93 3.46
C PHE A 73 9.05 -1.68 2.84
N LYS A 74 10.31 -1.82 2.41
CA LYS A 74 11.08 -0.73 1.78
C LYS A 74 10.46 -0.25 0.47
N ASP A 75 10.01 -1.21 -0.34
CA ASP A 75 9.41 -1.00 -1.65
C ASP A 75 8.59 -2.24 -2.05
N TRP A 76 7.83 -2.13 -3.13
CA TRP A 76 6.97 -3.22 -3.59
C TRP A 76 7.74 -4.50 -3.94
N ARG A 77 8.91 -4.37 -4.55
CA ARG A 77 9.71 -5.52 -4.97
C ARG A 77 10.22 -6.28 -3.75
N ASN A 78 10.76 -5.57 -2.76
CA ASN A 78 11.20 -6.11 -1.49
C ASN A 78 10.06 -6.83 -0.75
N ALA A 79 8.84 -6.28 -0.78
CA ALA A 79 7.67 -6.94 -0.19
C ALA A 79 7.36 -8.27 -0.90
N VAL A 80 7.32 -8.28 -2.24
CA VAL A 80 7.04 -9.50 -3.02
C VAL A 80 8.12 -10.56 -2.83
N GLU A 81 9.40 -10.16 -2.77
CA GLU A 81 10.52 -11.08 -2.52
C GLU A 81 10.43 -11.71 -1.13
N GLN A 82 10.28 -10.92 -0.06
CA GLN A 82 10.20 -11.45 1.31
C GLN A 82 8.99 -12.35 1.53
N LEU A 83 7.82 -11.96 1.00
CA LEU A 83 6.59 -12.74 1.15
C LEU A 83 6.57 -13.97 0.25
N GLY A 84 7.15 -13.90 -0.95
CA GLY A 84 7.25 -15.04 -1.86
C GLY A 84 8.26 -16.09 -1.42
N SER A 85 9.37 -15.67 -0.77
CA SER A 85 10.33 -16.60 -0.15
C SER A 85 9.77 -17.31 1.09
N SER A 86 8.68 -16.81 1.67
CA SER A 86 8.01 -17.44 2.81
C SER A 86 6.98 -18.51 2.41
N GLU A 87 6.68 -18.65 1.11
CA GLU A 87 5.76 -19.66 0.56
C GLU A 87 6.51 -20.90 0.01
N SER A 88 7.82 -21.02 0.25
CA SER A 88 8.69 -22.11 -0.23
C SER A 88 9.03 -23.14 0.85
#